data_AF-A0A3D6D2L5-F1
#
_entry.id   AF-A0A3D6D2L5-F1
#
_cell.length_a   1.000
_cell.length_b   1.000
_cell.length_c   1.000
_cell.angle_alpha   90.00
_cell.angle_beta   90.00
_cell.angle_gamma   90.00
#
_symmetry.space_group_name_H-M   'P 1'
#
loop_
_entity.id
_entity.type
_entity.pdbx_description
1 polymer ?
#
loop_
_entity_poly.entity_id
_entity_poly.type
_entity_poly.pdbx_seq_one_letter_code
_entity_poly.pdbx_strand_id
1 'polypeptide(L)'
;YKLKADYIVIEHGTLPNDELYYELVANAANHGVVDIPALIAGEAQPSMSNDGGHNLFRVGDAVASRNIHASILDSRRLCQTF
;
A
#
# COMPACT_ATOMS: atom_id res chain seq x y z
N TYR A 1 4.87 32.53 -21.46
CA TYR A 1 5.05 33.01 -20.09
C TYR A 1 6.54 33.08 -19.78
N LYS A 2 7.07 34.24 -19.34
CA LYS A 2 8.44 34.34 -18.81
C LYS A 2 8.34 34.36 -17.28
N LEU A 3 8.80 33.30 -16.63
CA LEU A 3 9.00 33.24 -15.18
C LEU A 3 10.44 33.69 -14.87
N LYS A 4 10.62 34.54 -13.86
CA LYS A 4 11.93 34.96 -13.36
C LYS A 4 11.97 34.64 -11.86
N ALA A 5 12.86 33.75 -11.45
CA ALA A 5 13.05 33.33 -10.05
C ALA A 5 14.49 32.85 -9.86
N ASP A 6 14.99 32.92 -8.62
CA ASP A 6 16.31 32.39 -8.24
C ASP A 6 16.30 30.85 -8.13
N TYR A 7 15.15 30.27 -7.76
CA TYR A 7 14.92 28.83 -7.74
C TYR A 7 13.50 28.51 -8.22
N ILE A 8 13.37 27.40 -8.95
CA ILE A 8 12.09 26.83 -9.35
C ILE A 8 12.10 25.38 -8.87
N VAL A 9 11.16 25.04 -7.99
CA VAL A 9 10.93 23.67 -7.52
C VAL A 9 9.64 23.18 -8.13
N ILE A 10 9.69 22.04 -8.80
CA ILE A 10 8.53 21.36 -9.36
C ILE A 10 8.33 20.08 -8.55
N GLU A 11 7.20 20.00 -7.88
CA GLU A 11 6.69 18.78 -7.27
C GLU A 11 5.49 18.35 -8.11
N HIS A 12 5.55 17.16 -8.71
CA HIS A 12 4.51 16.62 -9.59
C HIS A 12 3.99 15.29 -9.04
N GLY A 13 3.90 15.21 -7.71
CA GLY A 13 3.60 13.98 -7.00
C GLY A 13 4.54 12.82 -7.33
N THR A 14 4.11 11.64 -6.91
CA THR A 14 4.72 10.36 -7.30
C THR A 14 3.61 9.40 -7.74
N LEU A 15 3.97 8.49 -8.64
CA LEU A 15 3.13 7.35 -8.98
C LEU A 15 3.61 6.14 -8.17
N PRO A 16 2.68 5.30 -7.64
CA PRO A 16 3.06 4.05 -7.03
C PRO A 16 3.88 3.17 -8.00
N ASN A 17 4.91 2.51 -7.50
CA ASN A 17 5.58 1.44 -8.22
C ASN A 17 4.78 0.13 -8.03
N ASP A 18 3.72 -0.05 -8.81
CA ASP A 18 2.70 -1.09 -8.60
C ASP A 18 2.71 -2.23 -9.63
N GLU A 19 3.63 -2.21 -10.60
CA GLU A 19 3.77 -3.24 -11.65
C GLU A 19 3.89 -4.65 -11.06
N LEU A 20 4.90 -4.88 -10.21
CA LEU A 20 5.11 -6.18 -9.56
C LEU A 20 3.91 -6.60 -8.71
N TYR A 21 3.21 -5.65 -8.08
CA TYR A 21 2.02 -5.99 -7.31
C TYR A 21 0.95 -6.58 -8.23
N TYR A 22 0.64 -5.93 -9.34
CA TYR A 22 -0.39 -6.42 -10.26
C TYR A 22 -0.01 -7.74 -10.92
N GLU A 23 1.28 -7.98 -11.18
CA GLU A 23 1.78 -9.28 -11.67
C GLU A 23 1.54 -10.42 -10.66
N LEU A 24 1.60 -10.12 -9.36
CA LEU A 24 1.46 -11.12 -8.29
C LEU A 24 0.01 -11.35 -7.83
N VAL A 25 -0.89 -10.37 -8.02
CA VAL A 25 -2.29 -10.41 -7.51
C VAL A 25 -3.02 -11.70 -7.89
N ALA A 26 -2.87 -12.18 -9.13
CA ALA A 26 -3.58 -13.37 -9.61
C ALA A 26 -3.17 -14.65 -8.85
N ASN A 27 -1.93 -14.71 -8.34
CA ASN A 27 -1.35 -15.88 -7.68
C ASN A 27 -1.30 -15.74 -6.15
N ALA A 28 -1.69 -14.59 -5.60
CA ALA A 28 -1.74 -14.37 -4.16
C ALA A 28 -2.97 -15.05 -3.53
N ALA A 29 -2.81 -15.62 -2.34
CA ALA A 29 -3.89 -16.34 -1.65
C ALA A 29 -5.09 -15.44 -1.31
N ASN A 30 -4.84 -14.14 -1.11
CA ASN A 30 -5.88 -13.14 -0.86
C ASN A 30 -6.31 -12.37 -2.12
N HIS A 31 -5.73 -12.64 -3.29
CA HIS A 31 -6.00 -11.87 -4.52
C HIS A 31 -5.90 -10.34 -4.36
N GLY A 32 -5.03 -9.87 -3.46
CA GLY A 32 -4.90 -8.45 -3.12
C GLY A 32 -6.06 -7.84 -2.32
N VAL A 33 -7.00 -8.66 -1.82
CA VAL A 33 -8.10 -8.21 -0.96
C VAL A 33 -7.58 -7.82 0.42
N VAL A 34 -8.09 -6.69 0.90
CA VAL A 34 -7.83 -6.16 2.25
C VAL A 34 -9.17 -5.89 2.90
N ASP A 35 -9.40 -6.47 4.08
CA ASP A 35 -10.52 -6.12 4.94
C ASP A 35 -10.18 -4.82 5.67
N ILE A 36 -10.67 -3.70 5.12
CA ILE A 36 -10.45 -2.35 5.64
C ILE A 36 -11.04 -2.19 7.05
N PRO A 37 -12.29 -2.61 7.35
CA PRO A 37 -12.80 -2.64 8.71
C PRO A 37 -11.87 -3.35 9.71
N ALA A 38 -11.44 -4.58 9.42
CA ALA A 38 -10.55 -5.35 10.28
C ALA A 38 -9.19 -4.62 10.47
N LEU A 39 -8.63 -4.07 9.39
CA LEU A 39 -7.37 -3.34 9.44
C LEU A 39 -7.46 -2.08 10.32
N ILE A 40 -8.57 -1.35 10.25
CA ILE A 40 -8.82 -0.15 11.07
C ILE A 40 -9.02 -0.53 12.54
N ALA A 41 -9.74 -1.63 12.80
CA ALA A 41 -9.95 -2.18 14.14
C ALA A 41 -8.67 -2.76 14.77
N GLY A 42 -7.62 -2.97 13.96
CA GLY A 42 -6.40 -3.64 14.41
C GLY A 42 -6.65 -5.12 14.66
N GLU A 43 -7.47 -5.74 13.82
CA GLU A 43 -7.75 -7.17 13.79
C GLU A 43 -6.95 -7.84 12.66
N ALA A 44 -6.83 -9.17 12.74
CA ALA A 44 -6.17 -9.96 11.71
C ALA A 44 -6.96 -9.87 10.39
N GLN A 45 -6.24 -9.86 9.26
CA GLN A 45 -6.88 -10.02 7.96
C GLN A 45 -7.47 -11.44 7.85
N PRO A 46 -8.65 -11.62 7.26
CA PRO A 46 -9.27 -12.93 7.16
C PRO A 46 -8.35 -13.91 6.41
N SER A 47 -8.35 -15.18 6.82
CA SER A 47 -7.68 -16.23 6.05
C SER A 47 -8.41 -16.42 4.73
N MET A 48 -7.75 -16.10 3.61
CA MET A 48 -8.40 -16.08 2.30
C MET A 48 -8.25 -17.39 1.50
N SER A 49 -7.37 -18.31 1.90
CA SER A 49 -7.32 -19.66 1.32
C SER A 49 -6.77 -20.71 2.29
N ASN A 50 -7.27 -21.94 2.19
CA ASN A 50 -6.74 -23.12 2.87
C ASN A 50 -5.73 -23.88 2.00
N ASP A 51 -5.48 -23.41 0.77
CA ASP A 51 -4.74 -24.14 -0.27
C ASP A 51 -3.24 -23.78 -0.29
N GLY A 52 -2.79 -22.97 0.68
CA GLY A 52 -1.43 -22.45 0.76
C GLY A 52 -1.19 -21.26 -0.18
N GLY A 53 -0.10 -20.54 0.06
CA GLY A 53 0.28 -19.34 -0.70
C GLY A 53 0.67 -18.18 0.19
N HIS A 54 1.03 -17.06 -0.43
CA HIS A 54 1.34 -15.82 0.27
C HIS A 54 0.16 -14.85 0.16
N ASN A 55 -0.11 -14.12 1.25
CA ASN A 55 -0.99 -12.96 1.19
C ASN A 55 -0.18 -11.76 0.68
N LEU A 56 -0.78 -11.01 -0.24
CA LEU A 56 -0.19 -9.86 -0.89
C LEU A 56 -0.92 -8.59 -0.47
N PHE A 57 -0.17 -7.61 0.04
CA PHE A 57 -0.69 -6.33 0.51
C PHE A 57 0.17 -5.18 -0.02
N ARG A 58 -0.44 -4.01 -0.21
CA ARG A 58 0.27 -2.75 -0.46
C ARG A 58 0.12 -1.85 0.75
N VAL A 59 1.19 -1.16 1.12
CA VAL A 59 1.24 -0.23 2.24
C VAL A 59 2.01 1.04 1.85
N GLY A 60 1.68 2.15 2.50
CA GLY A 60 2.34 3.43 2.25
C GLY A 60 2.25 3.89 0.79
N ASP A 61 3.38 4.30 0.22
CA ASP A 61 3.46 4.89 -1.12
C ASP A 61 3.08 3.91 -2.25
N ALA A 62 3.11 2.60 -1.98
CA ALA A 62 2.58 1.60 -2.91
C ALA A 62 1.04 1.68 -3.05
N VAL A 63 0.34 2.31 -2.11
CA VAL A 63 -1.10 2.61 -2.20
C VAL A 63 -1.31 4.04 -2.70
N ALA A 64 -0.74 5.00 -2.00
CA ALA A 64 -0.79 6.42 -2.34
C ALA A 64 0.29 7.17 -1.58
N SER A 65 1.03 8.04 -2.26
CA SER A 65 2.05 8.88 -1.62
C SER A 65 1.38 9.94 -0.75
N ARG A 66 1.42 9.71 0.56
CA ARG A 66 0.79 10.55 1.59
C ARG A 66 1.86 11.15 2.51
N ASN A 67 2.10 10.52 3.66
CA ASN A 67 3.13 10.93 4.61
C ASN A 67 3.67 9.72 5.37
N ILE A 68 4.82 9.92 6.00
CA ILE A 68 5.56 8.87 6.74
C ILE A 68 4.70 8.23 7.83
N HIS A 69 3.90 9.02 8.56
CA HIS A 69 3.04 8.50 9.64
C HIS A 69 1.97 7.54 9.12
N ALA A 70 1.33 7.87 7.99
CA ALA A 70 0.35 7.00 7.35
C ALA A 70 0.98 5.69 6.88
N SER A 71 2.14 5.76 6.22
CA SER A 71 2.86 4.57 5.75
C SER A 71 3.25 3.63 6.89
N ILE A 72 3.73 4.19 8.01
CA ILE A 72 4.07 3.41 9.22
C ILE A 72 2.80 2.81 9.85
N LEU A 73 1.73 3.59 9.97
CA LEU A 73 0.50 3.14 10.62
C LEU A 73 -0.18 2.01 9.86
N ASP A 74 -0.30 2.12 8.53
CA ASP A 74 -0.89 1.09 7.67
C ASP A 74 -0.08 -0.21 7.75
N SER A 75 1.27 -0.11 7.68
CA SER A 75 2.17 -1.26 7.80
C SER A 75 2.08 -1.91 9.18
N ARG A 76 2.07 -1.11 10.25
CA ARG A 76 1.96 -1.63 11.62
C ARG A 76 0.64 -2.35 11.84
N ARG A 77 -0.49 -1.78 11.39
CA ARG A 77 -1.81 -2.39 11.55
C ARG A 77 -1.88 -3.77 10.94
N LEU A 78 -1.23 -3.93 9.79
CA LEU A 78 -1.13 -5.21 9.11
C LEU A 78 -0.17 -6.17 9.83
N CYS A 79 1.03 -5.70 10.22
CA CYS A 79 2.07 -6.53 10.82
C CYS A 79 1.80 -6.98 12.26
N GLN A 80 1.02 -6.22 13.04
CA GLN A 80 0.80 -6.52 14.46
C GLN A 80 -0.22 -7.65 14.70
N THR A 81 -0.98 -8.02 13.67
CA THR A 81 -2.08 -8.99 13.77
C THR A 81 -1.90 -10.23 12.89
N PHE A 82 -0.75 -10.35 12.21
CA PHE A 82 -0.38 -11.56 11.46
C PHE A 82 -0.12 -12.76 12.35
#